data_AF-A0A354GN04-F1
#
_entry.id   AF-A0A354GN04-F1
#
_cell.length_a   1.000
_cell.length_b   1.000
_cell.length_c   1.000
_cell.angle_alpha   90.00
_cell.angle_beta   90.00
_cell.angle_gamma   90.00
#
_symmetry.space_group_name_H-M   'P 1'
#
loop_
_entity.id
_entity.type
_entity.pdbx_description
1 polymer ?
#
loop_
_entity_poly.entity_id
_entity_poly.type
_entity_poly.pdbx_seq_one_letter_code
_entity_poly.pdbx_strand_id
1 'polypeptide(L)'
;MTLTEGPLGFPMPDKSARAVDALLKSLPKTKDYEYRKTLISRPPTELNPGERSDVSWISTESVDRMGEVVVAKGMNDAQFQQNPLVTLGHAYWMPPVGKSLWRKRVKDGDLAGIKAKTQYPPRPEAWPAGDEWPPDKVLALVQAGLLQGKSIGFLPTRVHIPDTKEAGQRGWGDRVGLVIDEWLLLEYACVFLPANQDSLVEAVSKGAFDLPAELLRALGVDAGVFARAAVPNVGRDMAFTPLAEIECAAQRAVAAVDWKGFTARRVADRIDRLRGRV
;
A
#
# COMPACT_ATOMS: atom_id res chain seq x y z
N MET A 1 30.66 -18.05 0.60
CA MET A 1 29.49 -18.63 -0.08
C MET A 1 29.39 -17.97 -1.43
N THR A 2 29.23 -18.74 -2.51
CA THR A 2 28.88 -18.21 -3.83
C THR A 2 27.46 -17.65 -3.77
N LEU A 3 27.26 -16.45 -4.32
CA LEU A 3 25.95 -15.89 -4.60
C LEU A 3 25.61 -16.25 -6.04
N THR A 4 24.49 -16.93 -6.25
CA THR A 4 24.00 -17.31 -7.57
C THR A 4 22.72 -16.53 -7.85
N GLU A 5 22.46 -16.23 -9.12
CA GLU A 5 21.20 -15.65 -9.55
C GLU A 5 20.08 -16.70 -9.39
N GLY A 6 19.09 -16.39 -8.56
CA GLY A 6 17.95 -17.28 -8.30
C GLY A 6 16.96 -17.32 -9.47
N PRO A 7 15.99 -18.25 -9.45
CA PRO A 7 15.05 -18.49 -10.57
C PRO A 7 14.10 -17.32 -10.89
N LEU A 8 14.13 -16.25 -10.10
CA LEU A 8 13.35 -15.02 -10.27
C LEU A 8 14.25 -13.78 -10.52
N GLY A 9 15.54 -13.97 -10.83
CA GLY A 9 16.49 -12.88 -11.10
C GLY A 9 17.05 -12.16 -9.86
N PHE A 10 16.88 -12.72 -8.66
CA PHE A 10 17.43 -12.14 -7.42
C PHE A 10 18.73 -12.84 -7.00
N PRO A 11 19.76 -12.11 -6.56
CA PRO A 11 20.96 -12.72 -5.99
C PRO A 11 20.63 -13.36 -4.63
N MET A 12 20.86 -14.68 -4.50
CA MET A 12 20.59 -15.40 -3.24
C MET A 12 21.51 -16.63 -3.06
N PRO A 13 21.61 -17.20 -1.85
CA PRO A 13 22.37 -18.42 -1.63
C PRO A 13 21.78 -19.63 -2.39
N ASP A 14 22.63 -20.51 -2.91
CA ASP A 14 22.24 -21.68 -3.71
C ASP A 14 21.14 -22.54 -3.07
N LYS A 15 21.18 -22.70 -1.73
CA LYS A 15 20.15 -23.45 -0.98
C LYS A 15 18.77 -22.80 -1.10
N SER A 16 18.72 -21.47 -1.01
CA SER A 16 17.51 -20.67 -1.12
C SER A 16 17.03 -20.64 -2.58
N ALA A 17 17.95 -20.51 -3.56
CA ALA A 17 17.62 -20.60 -4.98
C ALA A 17 16.97 -21.95 -5.35
N ARG A 18 17.53 -23.07 -4.87
CA ARG A 18 16.95 -24.42 -5.06
C ARG A 18 15.58 -24.59 -4.39
N ALA A 19 15.37 -23.98 -3.22
CA ALA A 19 14.09 -24.03 -2.53
C ALA A 19 13.00 -23.26 -3.29
N VAL A 20 13.31 -22.06 -3.80
CA VAL A 20 12.39 -21.28 -4.64
C VAL A 20 12.13 -21.98 -5.97
N ASP A 21 13.15 -22.56 -6.62
CA ASP A 21 13.01 -23.30 -7.87
C ASP A 21 12.11 -24.54 -7.72
N ALA A 22 12.30 -25.31 -6.64
CA ALA A 22 11.43 -26.44 -6.31
C ALA A 22 9.97 -26.00 -6.08
N LEU A 23 9.77 -24.88 -5.38
CA LEU A 23 8.44 -24.30 -5.15
C LEU A 23 7.79 -23.85 -6.48
N LEU A 24 8.49 -23.08 -7.30
CA LEU A 24 8.01 -22.62 -8.62
C LEU A 24 7.67 -23.78 -9.56
N LYS A 25 8.41 -24.90 -9.48
CA LYS A 25 8.10 -26.13 -10.23
C LYS A 25 6.83 -26.85 -9.75
N SER A 26 6.41 -26.61 -8.51
CA SER A 26 5.19 -27.19 -7.94
C SER A 26 3.93 -26.34 -8.15
N LEU A 27 4.09 -25.05 -8.47
CA LEU A 27 2.97 -24.13 -8.69
C LEU A 27 2.41 -24.19 -10.12
N PRO A 28 1.11 -23.93 -10.33
CA PRO A 28 0.52 -23.81 -11.67
C PRO A 28 1.18 -22.69 -12.48
N LYS A 29 1.46 -22.95 -13.76
CA LYS A 29 2.04 -21.95 -14.68
C LYS A 29 0.97 -20.98 -15.24
N THR A 30 0.24 -20.33 -14.35
CA THR A 30 -0.71 -19.24 -14.68
C THR A 30 -0.23 -17.93 -14.07
N LYS A 31 -0.75 -16.80 -14.58
CA LYS A 31 -0.38 -15.45 -14.12
C LYS A 31 -0.65 -15.20 -12.64
N ASP A 32 -1.51 -16.01 -12.04
CA ASP A 32 -1.92 -15.94 -10.63
C ASP A 32 -0.80 -16.31 -9.66
N TYR A 33 0.24 -17.01 -10.15
CA TYR A 33 1.41 -17.47 -9.38
C TYR A 33 2.73 -16.80 -9.83
N GLU A 34 2.66 -15.76 -10.66
CA GLU A 34 3.82 -14.95 -11.04
C GLU A 34 4.26 -14.02 -9.89
N TYR A 35 5.54 -13.60 -9.91
CA TYR A 35 6.11 -12.66 -8.94
C TYR A 35 5.64 -11.20 -9.19
N ARG A 36 5.36 -10.43 -8.12
CA ARG A 36 4.61 -9.16 -8.18
C ARG A 36 5.28 -7.99 -7.41
N LYS A 37 5.01 -6.75 -7.86
CA LYS A 37 5.42 -5.44 -7.28
C LYS A 37 4.34 -4.37 -7.58
N THR A 38 3.87 -3.57 -6.61
CA THR A 38 2.67 -2.66 -6.79
C THR A 38 2.79 -1.33 -5.97
N LEU A 39 1.92 -0.31 -6.21
CA LEU A 39 2.12 1.14 -5.87
C LEU A 39 0.87 1.99 -5.42
N ILE A 40 1.02 3.01 -4.51
CA ILE A 40 0.22 4.25 -4.11
C ILE A 40 -0.25 4.38 -2.59
N SER A 41 -0.32 5.58 -1.97
CA SER A 41 -0.51 5.88 -0.50
C SER A 41 -1.98 6.09 0.00
N ARG A 42 -2.40 6.58 1.21
CA ARG A 42 -1.81 7.20 2.46
C ARG A 42 -2.80 7.12 3.69
N PRO A 43 -2.37 6.96 4.97
CA PRO A 43 -2.61 7.99 6.03
C PRO A 43 -1.36 8.22 6.96
N PRO A 44 -1.39 8.95 8.11
CA PRO A 44 -0.19 9.57 8.72
C PRO A 44 0.52 8.74 9.82
N THR A 45 1.70 9.24 10.21
CA THR A 45 2.74 8.55 10.99
C THR A 45 2.95 9.15 12.38
N GLU A 46 3.03 8.31 13.41
CA GLU A 46 3.35 8.64 14.80
C GLU A 46 4.87 8.74 15.07
N LEU A 47 5.27 9.13 16.28
CA LEU A 47 6.67 9.47 16.61
C LEU A 47 7.20 8.71 17.83
N ASN A 48 8.30 7.96 17.66
CA ASN A 48 9.00 7.22 18.71
C ASN A 48 10.34 7.88 19.11
N PRO A 49 10.72 8.05 20.38
CA PRO A 49 12.03 8.64 20.72
C PRO A 49 13.22 7.67 20.53
N GLY A 50 14.32 8.14 19.94
CA GLY A 50 15.68 7.66 20.25
C GLY A 50 16.33 6.54 19.40
N GLU A 51 15.68 5.99 18.38
CA GLU A 51 16.24 4.92 17.54
C GLU A 51 16.28 5.29 16.06
N ARG A 52 17.25 4.79 15.29
CA ARG A 52 17.21 4.89 13.82
C ARG A 52 16.28 3.82 13.23
N SER A 53 14.98 3.94 13.48
CA SER A 53 14.00 2.92 13.07
C SER A 53 12.62 3.47 12.73
N ASP A 54 11.85 2.66 12.00
CA ASP A 54 10.40 2.81 11.86
C ASP A 54 9.65 1.52 12.21
N VAL A 55 8.38 1.65 12.57
CA VAL A 55 7.37 0.59 12.53
C VAL A 55 6.38 0.93 11.43
N SER A 56 6.09 -0.04 10.57
CA SER A 56 5.24 0.15 9.39
C SER A 56 4.36 -1.07 9.14
N TRP A 57 3.17 -0.86 8.61
CA TRP A 57 2.46 -1.90 7.87
C TRP A 57 3.24 -2.18 6.57
N ILE A 58 3.53 -3.46 6.29
CA ILE A 58 4.16 -3.88 5.02
C ILE A 58 3.18 -4.63 4.09
N SER A 59 2.06 -5.09 4.64
CA SER A 59 0.90 -5.65 3.93
C SER A 59 -0.31 -5.50 4.84
N THR A 60 -1.50 -5.25 4.27
CA THR A 60 -2.79 -5.39 4.98
C THR A 60 -3.76 -6.24 4.16
N GLU A 61 -4.86 -6.67 4.77
CA GLU A 61 -5.93 -7.46 4.13
C GLU A 61 -6.98 -6.58 3.42
N SER A 62 -6.70 -5.30 3.18
CA SER A 62 -7.53 -4.46 2.31
C SER A 62 -7.25 -4.73 0.84
N VAL A 63 -8.28 -4.62 -0.01
CA VAL A 63 -8.18 -4.83 -1.47
C VAL A 63 -7.17 -3.85 -2.04
N ASP A 64 -6.10 -4.35 -2.62
CA ASP A 64 -5.04 -3.55 -3.20
C ASP A 64 -5.43 -3.02 -4.60
N ARG A 65 -4.50 -2.31 -5.25
CA ARG A 65 -4.76 -1.68 -6.56
C ARG A 65 -4.72 -2.60 -7.76
N MET A 66 -4.33 -3.86 -7.58
CA MET A 66 -4.49 -4.90 -8.59
C MET A 66 -5.84 -5.61 -8.44
N GLY A 67 -6.64 -5.26 -7.42
CA GLY A 67 -7.86 -5.98 -7.05
C GLY A 67 -7.55 -7.24 -6.26
N GLU A 68 -6.48 -7.24 -5.46
CA GLU A 68 -5.98 -8.43 -4.77
C GLU A 68 -6.04 -8.27 -3.26
N VAL A 69 -6.23 -9.37 -2.52
CA VAL A 69 -6.15 -9.37 -1.06
C VAL A 69 -5.09 -10.36 -0.59
N VAL A 70 -4.09 -9.86 0.13
CA VAL A 70 -2.99 -10.67 0.68
C VAL A 70 -3.32 -11.04 2.12
N VAL A 71 -3.73 -12.29 2.37
CA VAL A 71 -4.18 -12.75 3.69
C VAL A 71 -2.99 -12.82 4.66
N ALA A 72 -3.01 -12.04 5.73
CA ALA A 72 -1.91 -11.92 6.68
C ALA A 72 -1.66 -13.24 7.43
N LYS A 73 -2.70 -14.06 7.64
CA LYS A 73 -2.57 -15.41 8.20
C LYS A 73 -1.64 -16.30 7.37
N GLY A 74 -1.62 -16.12 6.05
CA GLY A 74 -0.90 -16.91 5.05
C GLY A 74 0.60 -16.65 4.91
N MET A 75 1.13 -15.63 5.58
CA MET A 75 2.54 -15.25 5.45
C MET A 75 3.48 -16.34 5.94
N ASN A 76 4.36 -16.82 5.06
CA ASN A 76 5.59 -17.53 5.38
C ASN A 76 6.77 -16.58 5.14
N ASP A 77 7.55 -16.26 6.17
CA ASP A 77 8.75 -15.40 6.06
C ASP A 77 10.07 -16.15 6.30
N ALA A 78 10.06 -17.49 6.32
CA ALA A 78 11.22 -18.31 6.66
C ALA A 78 12.40 -18.16 5.68
N GLN A 79 12.14 -17.75 4.43
CA GLN A 79 13.20 -17.36 3.49
C GLN A 79 13.73 -15.97 3.81
N PHE A 80 12.84 -14.98 3.94
CA PHE A 80 13.21 -13.59 4.25
C PHE A 80 14.03 -13.45 5.54
N GLN A 81 13.74 -14.28 6.57
CA GLN A 81 14.51 -14.33 7.82
C GLN A 81 16.01 -14.65 7.63
N GLN A 82 16.40 -15.32 6.55
CA GLN A 82 17.81 -15.67 6.27
C GLN A 82 18.64 -14.45 5.87
N ASN A 83 18.00 -13.44 5.27
CA ASN A 83 18.63 -12.19 4.87
C ASN A 83 17.60 -11.04 4.91
N PRO A 84 17.22 -10.53 6.10
CA PRO A 84 16.06 -9.67 6.30
C PRO A 84 16.38 -8.20 5.95
N LEU A 85 16.81 -7.97 4.71
CA LEU A 85 17.13 -6.65 4.18
C LEU A 85 15.87 -5.90 3.75
N VAL A 86 15.96 -4.57 3.77
CA VAL A 86 14.94 -3.66 3.23
C VAL A 86 15.57 -2.86 2.11
N THR A 87 14.98 -2.92 0.92
CA THR A 87 15.44 -2.20 -0.28
C THR A 87 14.74 -0.85 -0.43
N LEU A 88 15.21 -0.01 -1.34
CA LEU A 88 14.47 1.14 -1.84
C LEU A 88 13.90 0.80 -3.22
N GLY A 89 12.59 0.97 -3.44
CA GLY A 89 11.97 0.80 -4.76
C GLY A 89 12.10 -0.60 -5.37
N HIS A 90 12.33 -1.66 -4.56
CA HIS A 90 12.66 -3.01 -5.05
C HIS A 90 13.87 -3.04 -6.00
N ALA A 91 14.86 -2.16 -5.79
CA ALA A 91 16.04 -1.97 -6.63
C ALA A 91 17.27 -2.72 -6.08
N TYR A 92 17.49 -3.97 -6.52
CA TYR A 92 18.65 -4.78 -6.08
C TYR A 92 19.99 -4.33 -6.65
N TRP A 93 19.99 -3.40 -7.61
CA TRP A 93 21.20 -2.79 -8.16
C TRP A 93 21.75 -1.66 -7.25
N MET A 94 21.02 -1.29 -6.19
CA MET A 94 21.47 -0.35 -5.16
C MET A 94 21.72 -1.09 -3.83
N PRO A 95 22.57 -0.54 -2.94
CA PRO A 95 22.71 -1.03 -1.57
C PRO A 95 21.37 -1.03 -0.81
N PRO A 96 21.14 -2.00 0.10
CA PRO A 96 19.96 -2.01 0.96
C PRO A 96 19.94 -0.80 1.89
N VAL A 97 18.74 -0.35 2.26
CA VAL A 97 18.53 0.88 3.04
C VAL A 97 18.20 0.61 4.50
N GLY A 98 17.85 -0.64 4.85
CA GLY A 98 17.62 -1.02 6.24
C GLY A 98 17.62 -2.53 6.46
N LYS A 99 17.38 -2.92 7.72
CA LYS A 99 17.22 -4.30 8.17
C LYS A 99 15.90 -4.46 8.91
N SER A 100 15.13 -5.49 8.57
CA SER A 100 13.88 -5.83 9.26
C SER A 100 14.18 -6.58 10.56
N LEU A 101 13.91 -5.96 11.70
CA LEU A 101 14.15 -6.55 13.02
C LEU A 101 13.08 -7.57 13.39
N TRP A 102 11.82 -7.31 13.05
CA TRP A 102 10.71 -8.24 13.22
C TRP A 102 9.61 -7.95 12.20
N ARG A 103 8.78 -8.97 11.92
CA ARG A 103 7.50 -8.90 11.21
C ARG A 103 6.47 -9.62 12.06
N LYS A 104 5.27 -9.06 12.22
CA LYS A 104 4.22 -9.60 13.09
C LYS A 104 2.87 -9.44 12.41
N ARG A 105 2.05 -10.48 12.47
CA ARG A 105 0.61 -10.38 12.20
C ARG A 105 -0.02 -9.50 13.28
N VAL A 106 -0.75 -8.46 12.88
CA VAL A 106 -1.42 -7.52 13.77
C VAL A 106 -2.83 -7.27 13.26
N LYS A 107 -3.78 -7.12 14.18
CA LYS A 107 -5.09 -6.53 13.92
C LYS A 107 -5.22 -5.30 14.81
N ASP A 108 -5.61 -4.18 14.22
CA ASP A 108 -5.67 -2.86 14.86
C ASP A 108 -6.94 -2.15 14.38
N GLY A 109 -7.95 -2.07 15.25
CA GLY A 109 -9.32 -1.75 14.84
C GLY A 109 -9.82 -2.71 13.75
N ASP A 110 -10.26 -2.14 12.62
CA ASP A 110 -10.73 -2.87 11.45
C ASP A 110 -9.59 -3.34 10.52
N LEU A 111 -8.37 -2.81 10.69
CA LEU A 111 -7.23 -3.13 9.83
C LEU A 111 -6.52 -4.40 10.32
N ALA A 112 -6.39 -5.40 9.45
CA ALA A 112 -5.61 -6.61 9.69
C ALA A 112 -4.44 -6.69 8.69
N GLY A 113 -3.29 -7.19 9.11
CA GLY A 113 -2.09 -7.15 8.26
C GLY A 113 -0.81 -7.62 8.92
N ILE A 114 0.31 -7.28 8.30
CA ILE A 114 1.67 -7.48 8.79
C ILE A 114 2.29 -6.11 9.12
N LYS A 115 2.59 -5.87 10.40
CA LYS A 115 3.51 -4.80 10.81
C LYS A 115 4.95 -5.31 10.79
N ALA A 116 5.91 -4.46 10.48
CA ALA A 116 7.35 -4.75 10.58
C ALA A 116 8.11 -3.57 11.18
N LYS A 117 9.21 -3.84 11.87
CA LYS A 117 10.16 -2.81 12.33
C LYS A 117 11.40 -2.79 11.43
N THR A 118 11.68 -1.64 10.83
CA THR A 118 12.85 -1.41 9.98
C THR A 118 13.89 -0.60 10.74
N GLN A 119 15.13 -1.09 10.83
CA GLN A 119 16.27 -0.36 11.36
C GLN A 119 17.13 0.17 10.21
N TYR A 120 17.49 1.45 10.29
CA TYR A 120 18.35 2.15 9.33
C TYR A 120 19.77 2.21 9.93
N PRO A 121 20.73 1.39 9.46
CA PRO A 121 22.06 1.37 10.06
C PRO A 121 22.73 2.76 9.96
N PRO A 122 23.46 3.20 11.00
CA PRO A 122 24.30 4.39 10.89
C PRO A 122 25.40 4.15 9.86
N ARG A 123 25.92 5.23 9.27
CA ARG A 123 27.07 5.19 8.38
C ARG A 123 28.30 4.65 9.14
N PRO A 124 28.98 3.60 8.65
CA PRO A 124 30.24 3.13 9.24
C PRO A 124 31.33 4.20 9.11
N GLU A 125 32.18 4.36 10.13
CA GLU A 125 33.30 5.32 10.11
C GLU A 125 34.26 5.09 8.94
N ALA A 126 34.46 3.82 8.55
CA ALA A 126 35.29 3.43 7.42
C ALA A 126 34.62 3.60 6.03
N TRP A 127 33.37 4.10 5.95
CA TRP A 127 32.68 4.28 4.66
C TRP A 127 33.20 5.54 3.94
N PRO A 128 33.68 5.44 2.67
CA PRO A 128 34.41 6.53 1.99
C PRO A 128 33.66 7.86 2.01
N ALA A 129 34.27 8.92 2.58
CA ALA A 129 33.59 10.17 2.96
C ALA A 129 32.76 10.83 1.83
N GLY A 130 33.21 10.72 0.57
CA GLY A 130 32.49 11.25 -0.60
C GLY A 130 31.34 10.38 -1.11
N ASP A 131 31.27 9.11 -0.71
CA ASP A 131 30.24 8.16 -1.15
C ASP A 131 28.97 8.31 -0.32
N GLU A 132 27.82 8.09 -0.96
CA GLU A 132 26.52 8.16 -0.31
C GLU A 132 26.30 7.00 0.67
N TRP A 133 25.52 7.25 1.72
CA TRP A 133 24.98 6.21 2.59
C TRP A 133 23.44 6.17 2.45
N PRO A 134 22.89 5.29 1.58
CA PRO A 134 21.45 5.27 1.30
C PRO A 134 20.52 5.18 2.52
N PRO A 135 20.86 4.46 3.62
CA PRO A 135 20.06 4.47 4.85
C PRO A 135 19.81 5.85 5.46
N ASP A 136 20.76 6.78 5.39
CA ASP A 136 20.57 8.15 5.91
C ASP A 136 19.54 8.92 5.10
N LYS A 137 19.65 8.86 3.76
CA LYS A 137 18.70 9.52 2.85
C LYS A 137 17.28 8.97 3.02
N VAL A 138 17.13 7.65 3.10
CA VAL A 138 15.82 7.02 3.27
C VAL A 138 15.23 7.34 4.64
N LEU A 139 16.01 7.27 5.73
CA LEU A 139 15.54 7.65 7.07
C LEU A 139 15.08 9.11 7.11
N ALA A 140 15.84 10.04 6.51
CA ALA A 140 15.46 11.44 6.44
C ALA A 140 14.14 11.66 5.66
N LEU A 141 13.95 10.97 4.54
CA LEU A 141 12.69 11.03 3.77
C LEU A 141 11.51 10.38 4.52
N VAL A 142 11.74 9.34 5.32
CA VAL A 142 10.73 8.74 6.19
C VAL A 142 10.37 9.72 7.31
N GLN A 143 11.35 10.30 8.01
CA GLN A 143 11.14 11.29 9.06
C GLN A 143 10.46 12.57 8.56
N ALA A 144 10.74 13.00 7.33
CA ALA A 144 10.10 14.16 6.69
C ALA A 144 8.67 13.88 6.17
N GLY A 145 8.12 12.67 6.35
CA GLY A 145 6.77 12.34 5.88
C GLY A 145 6.66 12.08 4.36
N LEU A 146 7.80 12.01 3.65
CA LEU A 146 7.88 11.94 2.18
C LEU A 146 7.94 10.51 1.62
N LEU A 147 8.50 9.57 2.38
CA LEU A 147 8.69 8.17 1.96
C LEU A 147 7.98 7.18 2.91
N GLN A 148 6.65 7.28 3.00
CA GLN A 148 5.87 6.49 3.96
C GLN A 148 5.46 5.10 3.45
N GLY A 149 5.61 4.79 2.17
CA GLY A 149 5.17 3.52 1.60
C GLY A 149 6.08 2.34 1.92
N LYS A 150 5.48 1.18 2.19
CA LYS A 150 6.14 -0.12 2.17
C LYS A 150 5.44 -1.05 1.18
N SER A 151 6.21 -1.80 0.41
CA SER A 151 5.66 -2.81 -0.52
C SER A 151 6.40 -4.14 -0.33
N ILE A 152 5.65 -5.23 -0.23
CA ILE A 152 6.19 -6.59 -0.23
C ILE A 152 6.45 -7.09 -1.66
N GLY A 153 7.53 -7.82 -1.85
CA GLY A 153 7.70 -8.73 -2.97
C GLY A 153 7.49 -10.15 -2.46
N PHE A 154 6.56 -10.89 -3.05
CA PHE A 154 6.13 -12.20 -2.57
C PHE A 154 5.84 -13.16 -3.71
N LEU A 155 5.77 -14.45 -3.37
CA LEU A 155 5.32 -15.52 -4.27
C LEU A 155 4.03 -16.13 -3.69
N PRO A 156 2.88 -16.05 -4.40
CA PRO A 156 1.66 -16.77 -4.01
C PRO A 156 1.90 -18.29 -4.01
N THR A 157 1.43 -18.99 -2.97
CA THR A 157 1.49 -20.47 -2.88
C THR A 157 0.12 -21.11 -2.81
N ARG A 158 -0.92 -20.38 -2.35
CA ARG A 158 -2.33 -20.72 -2.58
C ARG A 158 -3.12 -19.44 -2.85
N VAL A 159 -4.00 -19.49 -3.85
CA VAL A 159 -4.92 -18.42 -4.21
C VAL A 159 -6.31 -18.98 -4.51
N HIS A 160 -7.33 -18.14 -4.44
CA HIS A 160 -8.67 -18.43 -4.97
C HIS A 160 -9.33 -17.16 -5.50
N ILE A 161 -10.38 -17.32 -6.31
CA ILE A 161 -11.29 -16.25 -6.70
C ILE A 161 -12.43 -16.24 -5.67
N PRO A 162 -12.68 -15.14 -4.94
CA PRO A 162 -13.71 -15.11 -3.90
C PRO A 162 -15.11 -15.14 -4.53
N ASP A 163 -16.06 -15.77 -3.85
CA ASP A 163 -17.47 -15.72 -4.26
C ASP A 163 -18.16 -14.42 -3.76
N THR A 164 -19.34 -14.11 -4.30
CA THR A 164 -20.09 -12.90 -3.95
C THR A 164 -20.46 -12.84 -2.46
N LYS A 165 -20.61 -13.98 -1.79
CA LYS A 165 -20.95 -14.07 -0.37
C LYS A 165 -19.72 -13.75 0.49
N GLU A 166 -18.54 -14.28 0.15
CA GLU A 166 -17.28 -13.93 0.80
C GLU A 166 -16.94 -12.46 0.59
N ALA A 167 -16.96 -11.97 -0.66
CA ALA A 167 -16.66 -10.57 -0.97
C ALA A 167 -17.60 -9.59 -0.24
N GLY A 168 -18.87 -9.96 -0.06
CA GLY A 168 -19.84 -9.24 0.76
C GLY A 168 -19.55 -9.31 2.27
N GLN A 169 -19.26 -10.50 2.81
CA GLN A 169 -18.93 -10.69 4.23
C GLN A 169 -17.63 -9.99 4.66
N ARG A 170 -16.68 -9.83 3.74
CA ARG A 170 -15.38 -9.18 3.98
C ARG A 170 -15.37 -7.68 3.67
N GLY A 171 -16.46 -7.14 3.10
CA GLY A 171 -16.54 -5.72 2.71
C GLY A 171 -15.69 -5.36 1.49
N TRP A 172 -15.15 -6.33 0.75
CA TRP A 172 -14.36 -6.12 -0.45
C TRP A 172 -15.23 -5.61 -1.62
N GLY A 173 -16.45 -6.15 -1.74
CA GLY A 173 -17.35 -5.91 -2.87
C GLY A 173 -16.76 -6.41 -4.20
N ASP A 174 -17.27 -5.91 -5.32
CA ASP A 174 -16.88 -6.34 -6.67
C ASP A 174 -15.46 -5.91 -7.11
N ARG A 175 -14.63 -5.42 -6.17
CA ARG A 175 -13.30 -4.87 -6.43
C ARG A 175 -12.18 -5.90 -6.32
N VAL A 176 -12.46 -7.08 -5.78
CA VAL A 176 -11.46 -8.16 -5.60
C VAL A 176 -11.61 -9.22 -6.68
N GLY A 177 -10.54 -9.46 -7.45
CA GLY A 177 -10.45 -10.53 -8.44
C GLY A 177 -9.69 -11.77 -7.93
N LEU A 178 -8.79 -11.61 -6.95
CA LEU A 178 -7.96 -12.70 -6.43
C LEU A 178 -7.67 -12.52 -4.93
N VAL A 179 -7.81 -13.60 -4.16
CA VAL A 179 -7.39 -13.68 -2.76
C VAL A 179 -6.17 -14.59 -2.67
N ILE A 180 -5.11 -14.10 -2.03
CA ILE A 180 -3.86 -14.83 -1.81
C ILE A 180 -3.87 -15.37 -0.37
N ASP A 181 -4.28 -16.63 -0.23
CA ASP A 181 -4.45 -17.31 1.05
C ASP A 181 -3.14 -17.60 1.77
N GLU A 182 -2.11 -17.97 1.00
CA GLU A 182 -0.79 -18.42 1.47
C GLU A 182 0.27 -17.92 0.50
N TRP A 183 1.37 -17.41 1.06
CA TRP A 183 2.40 -16.72 0.28
C TRP A 183 3.75 -16.73 1.01
N LEU A 184 4.81 -16.77 0.21
CA LEU A 184 6.18 -16.67 0.67
C LEU A 184 6.67 -15.22 0.52
N LEU A 185 7.01 -14.58 1.64
CA LEU A 185 7.67 -13.27 1.65
C LEU A 185 9.10 -13.43 1.14
N LEU A 186 9.43 -12.74 0.04
CA LEU A 186 10.75 -12.73 -0.56
C LEU A 186 11.53 -11.46 -0.18
N GLU A 187 10.84 -10.32 -0.12
CA GLU A 187 11.41 -9.01 0.26
C GLU A 187 10.32 -8.06 0.79
N TYR A 188 10.75 -6.94 1.38
CA TYR A 188 9.96 -5.71 1.28
C TYR A 188 10.86 -4.48 1.10
N ALA A 189 10.29 -3.43 0.52
CA ALA A 189 10.98 -2.20 0.17
C ALA A 189 10.31 -0.98 0.81
N CYS A 190 11.11 0.05 1.10
CA CYS A 190 10.62 1.42 1.20
C CYS A 190 10.29 1.90 -0.21
N VAL A 191 9.10 2.45 -0.41
CA VAL A 191 8.58 2.86 -1.72
C VAL A 191 7.85 4.21 -1.60
N PHE A 192 7.92 5.02 -2.65
CA PHE A 192 7.13 6.27 -2.74
C PHE A 192 5.61 6.00 -2.74
N LEU A 193 5.24 4.76 -3.04
CA LEU A 193 3.98 4.34 -3.58
C LEU A 193 3.86 2.84 -3.23
N PRO A 194 3.04 2.42 -2.25
CA PRO A 194 2.87 1.01 -1.86
C PRO A 194 1.69 0.27 -2.50
N ALA A 195 1.86 -1.02 -2.77
CA ALA A 195 0.90 -1.94 -3.35
C ALA A 195 -0.53 -1.81 -2.81
N ASN A 196 -0.65 -2.31 -1.60
CA ASN A 196 -1.74 -2.17 -0.68
C ASN A 196 -1.64 -0.77 -0.05
N GLN A 197 -2.69 0.04 -0.23
CA GLN A 197 -2.73 1.45 0.16
C GLN A 197 -2.42 1.71 1.64
N ASP A 198 -2.68 0.75 2.52
CA ASP A 198 -2.53 0.89 3.96
C ASP A 198 -1.17 0.39 4.46
N SER A 199 -0.30 -0.12 3.57
CA SER A 199 1.06 -0.56 3.87
C SER A 199 2.01 0.63 4.03
N LEU A 200 1.90 1.30 5.18
CA LEU A 200 2.52 2.59 5.44
C LEU A 200 3.23 2.63 6.79
N VAL A 201 4.15 3.58 6.92
CA VAL A 201 4.86 3.87 8.16
C VAL A 201 3.88 4.37 9.22
N GLU A 202 3.73 3.57 10.26
CA GLU A 202 2.86 3.85 11.40
C GLU A 202 3.57 4.70 12.45
N ALA A 203 4.86 4.45 12.70
CA ALA A 203 5.64 5.27 13.62
C ALA A 203 7.11 5.36 13.20
N VAL A 204 7.66 6.57 13.12
CA VAL A 204 9.09 6.82 12.84
C VAL A 204 9.80 7.31 14.09
N SER A 205 11.07 6.95 14.26
CA SER A 205 11.83 7.36 15.44
C SER A 205 12.78 8.54 15.19
N LYS A 206 12.85 9.46 16.17
CA LYS A 206 13.63 10.71 16.10
C LYS A 206 15.14 10.45 16.10
N GLY A 207 15.80 10.82 15.02
CA GLY A 207 17.15 11.41 15.05
C GLY A 207 17.03 12.94 15.01
N ALA A 208 18.00 13.66 15.59
CA ALA A 208 18.00 15.13 15.53
C ALA A 208 18.40 15.60 14.12
N PHE A 209 17.42 16.08 13.36
CA PHE A 209 17.64 16.86 12.15
C PHE A 209 17.04 18.25 12.37
N ASP A 210 17.90 19.22 12.67
CA ASP A 210 17.55 20.63 12.58
C ASP A 210 17.47 21.00 11.09
N LEU A 211 16.26 21.03 10.55
CA LEU A 211 16.03 21.56 9.21
C LEU A 211 16.32 23.06 9.21
N PRO A 212 17.15 23.59 8.29
CA PRO A 212 17.43 25.02 8.21
C PRO A 212 16.12 25.84 8.08
N ALA A 213 16.05 26.96 8.79
CA ALA A 213 14.85 27.80 8.82
C ALA A 213 14.47 28.34 7.42
N GLU A 214 15.46 28.49 6.55
CA GLU A 214 15.35 28.83 5.14
C GLU A 214 14.57 27.77 4.36
N LEU A 215 14.81 26.48 4.63
CA LEU A 215 14.13 25.36 3.97
C LEU A 215 12.68 25.23 4.45
N LEU A 216 12.43 25.42 5.75
CA LEU A 216 11.06 25.45 6.29
C LEU A 216 10.22 26.58 5.69
N ARG A 217 10.81 27.78 5.55
CA ARG A 217 10.18 28.92 4.86
C ARG A 217 9.94 28.65 3.37
N ALA A 218 10.91 28.06 2.67
CA ALA A 218 10.78 27.73 1.25
C ALA A 218 9.67 26.69 0.97
N LEU A 219 9.41 25.80 1.92
CA LEU A 219 8.34 24.79 1.86
C LEU A 219 6.98 25.31 2.36
N GLY A 220 6.90 26.54 2.86
CA GLY A 220 5.66 27.11 3.43
C GLY A 220 5.20 26.41 4.72
N VAL A 221 6.07 25.68 5.40
CA VAL A 221 5.76 24.94 6.63
C VAL A 221 6.11 25.81 7.83
N ASP A 222 5.10 26.24 8.57
CA ASP A 222 5.31 26.88 9.87
C ASP A 222 5.87 25.85 10.87
N ALA A 223 6.89 26.23 11.64
CA ALA A 223 7.49 25.37 12.67
C ALA A 223 6.46 24.91 13.72
N GLY A 224 5.37 25.68 13.90
CA GLY A 224 4.23 25.32 14.74
C GLY A 224 3.41 24.11 14.26
N VAL A 225 3.53 23.67 12.99
CA VAL A 225 2.75 22.53 12.46
C VAL A 225 3.10 21.20 13.15
N PHE A 226 4.30 21.07 13.73
CA PHE A 226 4.69 19.91 14.53
C PHE A 226 4.25 19.98 16.00
N ALA A 227 3.70 21.13 16.44
CA ALA A 227 3.05 21.23 17.75
C ALA A 227 1.62 20.68 17.62
N ARG A 228 1.34 19.58 18.33
CA ARG A 228 0.04 18.88 18.33
C ARG A 228 -1.14 19.84 18.53
N ALA A 229 -1.93 20.05 17.48
CA ALA A 229 -3.32 20.47 17.58
C ALA A 229 -4.22 19.26 17.31
N ALA A 230 -5.01 18.84 18.29
CA ALA A 230 -6.04 17.84 18.07
C ALA A 230 -7.16 18.47 17.23
N VAL A 231 -7.26 18.10 15.95
CA VAL A 231 -8.35 18.55 15.09
C VAL A 231 -9.63 17.82 15.53
N PRO A 232 -10.70 18.52 15.94
CA PRO A 232 -11.95 17.86 16.30
C PRO A 232 -12.55 17.20 15.06
N ASN A 233 -12.92 15.93 15.19
CA ASN A 233 -13.45 15.14 14.09
C ASN A 233 -14.90 15.58 13.76
N VAL A 234 -15.05 16.57 12.89
CA VAL A 234 -16.35 17.01 12.38
C VAL A 234 -16.81 16.01 11.31
N GLY A 235 -17.41 14.92 11.77
CA GLY A 235 -17.90 13.83 10.93
C GLY A 235 -18.91 14.29 9.89
N ARG A 236 -18.43 14.43 8.65
CA ARG A 236 -19.22 14.32 7.41
C ARG A 236 -18.40 13.55 6.39
N ASP A 237 -18.32 12.23 6.61
CA ASP A 237 -17.77 11.30 5.64
C ASP A 237 -18.66 11.23 4.40
N MET A 238 -18.50 12.20 3.50
CA MET A 238 -18.91 12.05 2.12
C MET A 238 -17.88 11.15 1.44
N ALA A 239 -18.22 9.86 1.32
CA ALA A 239 -17.40 8.91 0.58
C ALA A 239 -17.11 9.45 -0.84
N PHE A 240 -15.87 9.36 -1.28
CA PHE A 240 -15.48 9.79 -2.62
C PHE A 240 -16.15 8.90 -3.67
N THR A 241 -17.11 9.45 -4.40
CA THR A 241 -17.74 8.81 -5.57
C THR A 241 -16.97 9.23 -6.84
N PRO A 242 -16.36 8.29 -7.59
CA PRO A 242 -15.68 8.62 -8.83
C PRO A 242 -16.63 9.23 -9.87
N LEU A 243 -16.13 10.14 -10.71
CA LEU A 243 -16.93 10.82 -11.73
C LEU A 243 -17.67 9.84 -12.66
N ALA A 244 -17.03 8.74 -13.06
CA ALA A 244 -17.65 7.70 -13.90
C ALA A 244 -18.84 7.00 -13.21
N GLU A 245 -18.84 6.88 -11.88
CA GLU A 245 -19.97 6.33 -11.13
C GLU A 245 -21.12 7.34 -11.04
N ILE A 246 -20.80 8.63 -10.84
CA ILE A 246 -21.78 9.73 -10.93
C ILE A 246 -22.41 9.81 -12.33
N GLU A 247 -21.61 9.69 -13.39
CA GLU A 247 -22.07 9.66 -14.78
C GLU A 247 -22.97 8.45 -15.05
N CYS A 248 -22.57 7.25 -14.61
CA CYS A 248 -23.37 6.03 -14.72
C CYS A 248 -24.69 6.11 -13.93
N ALA A 249 -24.68 6.74 -12.74
CA ALA A 249 -25.89 6.99 -11.96
C ALA A 249 -26.81 8.00 -12.67
N ALA A 250 -26.26 9.10 -13.19
CA ALA A 250 -27.00 10.12 -13.94
C ALA A 250 -27.62 9.56 -15.23
N GLN A 251 -26.85 8.77 -16.00
CA GLN A 251 -27.35 8.09 -17.21
C GLN A 251 -28.49 7.12 -16.89
N ARG A 252 -28.37 6.31 -15.83
CA ARG A 252 -29.45 5.42 -15.37
C ARG A 252 -30.69 6.21 -14.93
N ALA A 253 -30.52 7.31 -14.21
CA ALA A 253 -31.62 8.17 -13.80
C ALA A 253 -32.35 8.79 -15.01
N VAL A 254 -31.62 9.29 -16.02
CA VAL A 254 -32.19 9.85 -17.26
C VAL A 254 -32.90 8.79 -18.10
N ALA A 255 -32.36 7.57 -18.16
CA ALA A 255 -32.96 6.44 -18.87
C ALA A 255 -34.25 5.93 -18.19
N ALA A 256 -34.37 6.08 -16.87
CA ALA A 256 -35.56 5.71 -16.09
C ALA A 256 -36.71 6.75 -16.17
N VAL A 257 -36.49 7.92 -16.78
CA VAL A 257 -37.55 8.91 -16.97
C VAL A 257 -38.54 8.43 -18.04
N ASP A 258 -39.82 8.33 -17.68
CA ASP A 258 -40.90 8.11 -18.65
C ASP A 258 -41.16 9.39 -19.48
N TRP A 259 -40.34 9.57 -20.51
CA TRP A 259 -40.46 10.65 -21.48
C TRP A 259 -41.78 10.61 -22.24
N LYS A 260 -42.40 9.43 -22.43
CA LYS A 260 -43.67 9.30 -23.16
C LYS A 260 -44.83 9.82 -22.32
N GLY A 261 -44.98 9.36 -21.08
CA GLY A 261 -46.01 9.86 -20.16
C GLY A 261 -45.77 11.30 -19.70
N PHE A 262 -44.51 11.77 -19.62
CA PHE A 262 -44.22 13.19 -19.44
C PHE A 262 -44.71 14.04 -20.63
N THR A 263 -44.37 13.64 -21.86
CA THR A 263 -44.77 14.36 -23.08
C THR A 263 -46.28 14.34 -23.27
N ALA A 264 -46.94 13.19 -23.07
CA ALA A 264 -48.39 13.06 -23.17
C ALA A 264 -49.12 14.00 -22.21
N ARG A 265 -48.67 14.09 -20.94
CA ARG A 265 -49.20 15.05 -19.95
C ARG A 265 -49.01 16.50 -20.41
N ARG A 266 -47.80 16.89 -20.81
CA ARG A 266 -47.53 18.27 -21.29
C ARG A 266 -48.33 18.66 -22.53
N VAL A 267 -48.61 17.71 -23.43
CA VAL A 267 -49.47 17.93 -24.60
C VAL A 267 -50.94 18.08 -24.17
N ALA A 268 -51.44 17.24 -23.26
CA ALA A 268 -52.78 17.37 -22.70
C ALA A 268 -52.98 18.72 -21.98
N ASP A 269 -52.08 19.08 -21.06
CA ASP A 269 -52.08 20.37 -20.34
C ASP A 269 -52.15 21.57 -21.32
N ARG A 270 -51.40 21.48 -22.43
CA ARG A 270 -51.38 22.55 -23.45
C ARG A 270 -52.67 22.58 -24.25
N ILE A 271 -53.24 21.44 -24.61
CA ILE A 271 -54.54 21.34 -25.30
C ILE A 271 -55.66 21.89 -24.42
N ASP A 272 -55.69 21.56 -23.13
CA ASP A 272 -56.75 22.02 -22.23
C ASP A 272 -56.64 23.53 -21.94
N ARG A 273 -55.43 24.09 -21.83
CA ARG A 273 -55.24 25.56 -21.81
C ARG A 273 -55.75 26.23 -23.08
N LEU A 274 -55.45 25.67 -24.26
CA LEU A 274 -55.93 26.21 -25.55
C LEU A 274 -57.45 26.05 -25.72
N ARG A 275 -58.08 25.13 -25.00
CA ARG A 275 -59.53 24.93 -24.91
C ARG A 275 -60.20 25.75 -23.79
N GLY A 276 -59.44 26.57 -23.05
CA GLY A 276 -59.97 27.38 -21.95
C GLY A 276 -60.45 26.56 -20.74
N ARG A 277 -59.87 25.38 -20.48
CA ARG A 277 -60.25 24.45 -19.40
C ARG A 277 -59.30 24.47 -18.19
N VAL A 278 -58.55 25.56 -18.01
CA VAL A 278 -57.57 25.75 -16.93
C VAL A 278 -57.70 27.19 -16.41
#